data_AF-A0A7V1QAQ7-F1
#
_entry.id   AF-A0A7V1QAQ7-F1
#
_cell.length_a   1.000
_cell.length_b   1.000
_cell.length_c   1.000
_cell.angle_alpha   90.00
_cell.angle_beta   90.00
_cell.angle_gamma   90.00
#
_symmetry.space_group_name_H-M   'P 1'
#
loop_
_entity.id
_entity.type
_entity.pdbx_description
1 polymer ?
#
loop_
_entity_poly.entity_id
_entity_poly.type
_entity_poly.pdbx_seq_one_letter_code
_entity_poly.pdbx_strand_id
1 'polypeptide(L)'
;MNGWEMRRTKLLALGLVLAGFGLGLGGTGATPPVPQKFQIQIPLGIPADLWELMIPADNPMTEAKVALGRDLYFEKRLSVDNTVSCATCHDPRFAFTDGKSVSEGVGGKKGARNAPTVLNAMFNEEQFWDGRVKTLEEQVLQPLINPVEMAMPSHDAVVAKVRGIPEYVRRFQEVFGGPNPVTIENIAKAIAAFERTLLSGDSPFDRFMAGNPNAISEAARRGWELFKGKARCITCHEFNPSSPFFTDFKYHNIGIGMKATQNFEPLVRQIQQMVQENRLTKEALDRLALTEGFSELGRFLVTRQPKDLGAFKTSPLRDIELTAPYMHDGSLKTLREVIDFYDKGGEPNPNLDGGIVKLNLTEQEKADLEEFLKSLTSDWVRRVARGEIKLAAGPTSENPTPRLARGSRSARR
;
A
#
# COMPACT_ATOMS: atom_id res chain seq x y z
N MET A 1 -6.38 64.15 -5.93
CA MET A 1 -5.47 63.08 -6.39
C MET A 1 -6.32 61.84 -6.70
N ASN A 2 -6.51 61.62 -8.01
CA ASN A 2 -6.92 60.44 -8.79
C ASN A 2 -8.09 59.58 -8.26
N GLY A 3 -9.31 59.51 -8.82
CA GLY A 3 -9.85 59.96 -10.11
C GLY A 3 -9.58 59.00 -11.27
N TRP A 4 -10.50 58.08 -11.60
CA TRP A 4 -10.88 57.65 -12.98
C TRP A 4 -12.00 56.58 -12.99
N GLU A 5 -13.24 56.97 -13.33
CA GLU A 5 -13.95 56.83 -14.62
C GLU A 5 -14.48 55.42 -14.96
N MET A 6 -15.81 55.28 -14.81
CA MET A 6 -16.64 54.35 -15.58
C MET A 6 -16.81 54.85 -17.01
N ARG A 7 -16.64 53.99 -18.01
CA ARG A 7 -17.30 54.15 -19.31
C ARG A 7 -17.92 52.84 -19.78
N ARG A 8 -19.26 52.86 -19.80
CA ARG A 8 -20.09 51.97 -20.61
C ARG A 8 -20.05 52.49 -22.05
N THR A 9 -19.87 51.62 -23.03
CA THR A 9 -20.19 51.95 -24.43
C THR A 9 -20.73 50.72 -25.13
N LYS A 10 -21.97 50.84 -25.63
CA LYS A 10 -22.65 49.91 -26.53
C LYS A 10 -22.18 50.19 -27.96
N LEU A 11 -21.80 49.17 -28.74
CA LEU A 11 -21.74 49.19 -30.20
C LEU A 11 -22.03 47.76 -30.68
N LEU A 12 -23.25 47.47 -31.15
CA LEU A 12 -23.72 47.49 -32.55
C LEU A 12 -23.04 46.45 -33.44
N ALA A 13 -23.83 45.44 -33.81
CA ALA A 13 -23.52 44.44 -34.81
C ALA A 13 -23.45 45.06 -36.22
N LEU A 14 -22.49 44.61 -37.03
CA LEU A 14 -22.61 44.64 -38.48
C LEU A 14 -21.88 43.43 -39.05
N GLY A 15 -22.65 42.55 -39.69
CA GLY A 15 -22.13 41.42 -40.44
C GLY A 15 -21.52 41.89 -41.76
N LEU A 16 -20.43 41.22 -42.16
CA LEU A 16 -19.94 41.28 -43.52
C LEU A 16 -19.43 39.89 -43.90
N VAL A 17 -20.20 39.28 -44.80
CA VAL A 17 -19.88 38.05 -45.52
C VAL A 17 -18.81 38.39 -46.55
N LEU A 18 -17.66 37.72 -46.48
CA LEU A 18 -16.71 37.63 -47.58
C LEU A 18 -16.37 36.16 -47.80
N ALA A 19 -16.98 35.59 -48.84
CA ALA A 19 -16.55 34.36 -49.46
C ALA A 19 -15.35 34.67 -50.37
N GLY A 20 -14.29 33.85 -50.31
CA GLY A 20 -13.17 34.00 -51.22
C GLY A 20 -12.03 33.00 -51.02
N PHE A 21 -12.13 31.89 -51.76
CA PHE A 21 -11.05 31.08 -52.35
C PHE A 21 -10.07 30.32 -51.45
N GLY A 22 -10.24 28.99 -51.50
CA GLY A 22 -9.32 28.01 -50.95
C GLY A 22 -7.97 27.96 -51.66
N LEU A 23 -6.96 27.61 -50.88
CA LEU A 23 -5.76 26.92 -51.32
C LEU A 23 -5.65 25.67 -50.44
N GLY A 24 -5.78 24.51 -51.09
CA GLY A 24 -5.76 23.22 -50.42
C GLY A 24 -4.38 22.88 -49.86
N LEU A 25 -4.36 22.49 -48.60
CA LEU A 25 -3.41 21.52 -48.08
C LEU A 25 -4.24 20.38 -47.50
N GLY A 26 -4.29 19.28 -48.23
CA GLY A 26 -4.85 18.02 -47.77
C GLY A 26 -3.98 17.47 -46.65
N GLY A 27 -4.24 17.89 -45.42
CA GLY A 27 -3.85 17.17 -44.22
C GLY A 27 -5.12 16.58 -43.66
N THR A 28 -5.28 15.25 -43.74
CA THR A 28 -6.20 14.54 -42.85
C THR A 28 -5.65 14.72 -41.43
N GLY A 29 -6.03 15.82 -40.80
CA GLY A 29 -5.86 16.04 -39.38
C GLY A 29 -6.76 15.04 -38.67
N ALA A 30 -6.32 13.79 -38.62
CA ALA A 30 -6.81 12.86 -37.62
C ALA A 30 -6.59 13.57 -36.29
N THR A 31 -7.69 13.93 -35.62
CA THR A 31 -7.64 14.29 -34.22
C THR A 31 -6.80 13.22 -33.53
N PRO A 32 -5.73 13.58 -32.80
CA PRO A 32 -4.93 12.59 -32.12
C PRO A 32 -5.88 11.73 -31.28
N PRO A 33 -5.79 10.39 -31.35
CA PRO A 33 -6.69 9.54 -30.61
C PRO A 33 -6.64 9.98 -29.14
N VAL A 34 -7.80 10.32 -28.58
CA VAL A 34 -7.92 10.59 -27.16
C VAL A 34 -7.29 9.40 -26.44
N PRO A 35 -6.28 9.60 -25.58
CA PRO A 35 -5.64 8.50 -24.87
C PRO A 35 -6.73 7.66 -24.21
N GLN A 36 -6.80 6.38 -24.57
CA GLN A 36 -7.81 5.50 -24.02
C GLN A 36 -7.60 5.42 -22.50
N LYS A 37 -8.58 5.90 -21.73
CA LYS A 37 -8.53 5.84 -20.25
C LYS A 37 -8.32 4.39 -19.84
N PHE A 38 -7.32 4.14 -18.99
CA PHE A 38 -7.06 2.81 -18.45
C PHE A 38 -8.33 2.28 -17.78
N GLN A 39 -8.75 1.08 -18.17
CA GLN A 39 -9.94 0.45 -17.64
C GLN A 39 -9.56 -0.50 -16.51
N ILE A 40 -10.01 -0.20 -15.30
CA ILE A 40 -9.93 -1.07 -14.15
C ILE A 40 -11.33 -1.30 -13.60
N GLN A 41 -11.59 -2.51 -13.12
CA GLN A 41 -12.79 -2.79 -12.37
C GLN A 41 -12.49 -2.56 -10.89
N ILE A 42 -13.05 -1.48 -10.33
CA ILE A 42 -12.95 -1.20 -8.90
C ILE A 42 -13.94 -2.11 -8.15
N PRO A 43 -13.49 -2.93 -7.18
CA PRO A 43 -14.37 -3.82 -6.42
C PRO A 43 -15.29 -3.01 -5.47
N LEU A 44 -16.42 -3.62 -5.09
CA LEU A 44 -17.35 -3.03 -4.12
C LEU A 44 -16.60 -2.66 -2.82
N GLY A 45 -16.92 -1.51 -2.24
CA GLY A 45 -16.25 -1.05 -1.01
C GLY A 45 -14.92 -0.33 -1.24
N ILE A 46 -14.47 -0.15 -2.48
CA ILE A 46 -13.37 0.77 -2.82
C ILE A 46 -13.95 1.99 -3.58
N PRO A 47 -13.74 3.24 -3.12
CA PRO A 47 -14.25 4.42 -3.81
C PRO A 47 -13.48 4.66 -5.12
N ALA A 48 -14.19 4.67 -6.26
CA ALA A 48 -13.58 4.84 -7.57
C ALA A 48 -12.98 6.24 -7.77
N ASP A 49 -13.61 7.26 -7.20
CA ASP A 49 -13.13 8.64 -7.18
C ASP A 49 -11.82 8.77 -6.37
N LEU A 50 -11.72 8.09 -5.23
CA LEU A 50 -10.47 8.02 -4.47
C LEU A 50 -9.37 7.33 -5.27
N TRP A 51 -9.67 6.20 -5.93
CA TRP A 51 -8.70 5.53 -6.80
C TRP A 51 -8.19 6.47 -7.90
N GLU A 52 -9.10 7.19 -8.59
CA GLU A 52 -8.74 8.15 -9.63
C GLU A 52 -7.90 9.32 -9.08
N LEU A 53 -8.24 9.83 -7.89
CA LEU A 53 -7.51 10.91 -7.22
C LEU A 53 -6.07 10.51 -6.83
N MET A 54 -5.88 9.24 -6.47
CA MET A 54 -4.58 8.71 -6.02
C MET A 54 -3.65 8.31 -7.18
N ILE A 55 -4.09 8.43 -8.44
CA ILE A 55 -3.19 8.26 -9.60
C ILE A 55 -2.35 9.52 -9.77
N PRO A 56 -1.02 9.47 -9.60
CA PRO A 56 -0.19 10.64 -9.76
C PRO A 56 -0.12 11.08 -11.23
N ALA A 57 -0.17 12.39 -11.45
CA ALA A 57 -0.16 12.98 -12.79
C ALA A 57 1.09 12.61 -13.61
N ASP A 58 2.23 12.39 -12.95
CA ASP A 58 3.50 12.05 -13.59
C ASP A 58 3.73 10.53 -13.77
N ASN A 59 2.79 9.70 -13.30
CA ASN A 59 2.78 8.25 -13.57
C ASN A 59 1.36 7.76 -13.94
N PRO A 60 0.82 8.18 -15.11
CA PRO A 60 -0.50 7.76 -15.56
C PRO A 60 -0.56 6.26 -15.86
N MET A 61 -1.73 5.67 -15.63
CA MET A 61 -1.96 4.23 -15.84
C MET A 61 -2.13 3.90 -17.32
N THR A 62 -1.46 2.84 -17.80
CA THR A 62 -1.71 2.23 -19.12
C THR A 62 -1.60 0.71 -19.01
N GLU A 63 -2.30 -0.04 -19.88
CA GLU A 63 -2.24 -1.50 -19.86
C GLU A 63 -0.81 -2.03 -20.05
N ALA A 64 -0.05 -1.42 -20.98
CA ALA A 64 1.33 -1.80 -21.25
C ALA A 64 2.26 -1.54 -20.05
N LYS A 65 2.08 -0.41 -19.34
CA LYS A 65 2.87 -0.09 -18.13
C LYS A 65 2.54 -1.03 -16.98
N VAL A 66 1.26 -1.32 -16.76
CA VAL A 66 0.82 -2.29 -15.74
C VAL A 66 1.39 -3.68 -16.04
N ALA A 67 1.35 -4.14 -17.30
CA ALA A 67 1.91 -5.42 -17.69
C ALA A 67 3.44 -5.48 -17.49
N LEU A 68 4.15 -4.39 -17.82
CA LEU A 68 5.59 -4.24 -17.54
C LEU A 68 5.88 -4.30 -16.03
N GLY A 69 5.12 -3.56 -15.24
CA GLY A 69 5.19 -3.55 -13.78
C GLY A 69 4.98 -4.92 -13.15
N ARG A 70 3.94 -5.64 -13.60
CA ARG A 70 3.65 -7.01 -13.16
C ARG A 70 4.85 -7.90 -13.41
N ASP A 71 5.39 -7.88 -14.62
CA ASP A 71 6.47 -8.80 -14.95
C ASP A 71 7.76 -8.45 -14.18
N LEU A 72 8.02 -7.17 -13.90
CA LEU A 72 9.10 -6.75 -13.00
C LEU A 72 8.87 -7.17 -11.54
N TYR A 73 7.63 -7.13 -11.06
CA TYR A 73 7.26 -7.54 -9.70
C TYR A 73 7.63 -9.01 -9.41
N PHE A 74 7.53 -9.88 -10.41
CA PHE A 74 7.91 -11.29 -10.35
C PHE A 74 9.35 -11.55 -10.85
N GLU A 75 10.11 -10.52 -11.23
CA GLU A 75 11.44 -10.67 -11.83
C GLU A 75 12.52 -10.87 -10.77
N LYS A 76 12.98 -12.12 -10.62
CA LYS A 76 14.04 -12.44 -9.66
C LYS A 76 15.39 -11.86 -10.04
N ARG A 77 15.65 -11.63 -11.33
CA ARG A 77 16.91 -11.02 -11.82
C ARG A 77 17.14 -9.60 -11.31
N LEU A 78 16.13 -8.96 -10.70
CA LEU A 78 16.29 -7.67 -10.03
C LEU A 78 17.09 -7.75 -8.72
N SER A 79 17.20 -8.92 -8.09
CA SER A 79 18.06 -9.14 -6.91
C SER A 79 19.49 -9.51 -7.30
N VAL A 80 20.46 -9.27 -6.42
CA VAL A 80 21.90 -9.43 -6.74
C VAL A 80 22.27 -10.83 -7.24
N ASP A 81 21.68 -11.87 -6.64
CA ASP A 81 21.94 -13.28 -6.95
C ASP A 81 20.86 -13.93 -7.83
N ASN A 82 19.91 -13.14 -8.32
CA ASN A 82 18.78 -13.55 -9.14
C ASN A 82 17.79 -14.53 -8.45
N THR A 83 17.69 -14.51 -7.11
CA THR A 83 16.82 -15.44 -6.36
C THR A 83 15.56 -14.81 -5.76
N VAL A 84 15.56 -13.48 -5.55
CA VAL A 84 14.50 -12.72 -4.88
C VAL A 84 13.81 -11.75 -5.85
N SER A 85 12.49 -11.69 -5.81
CA SER A 85 11.66 -10.65 -6.45
C SER A 85 10.69 -10.05 -5.41
N CYS A 86 9.91 -9.03 -5.79
CA CYS A 86 8.86 -8.49 -4.90
C CYS A 86 7.90 -9.61 -4.44
N ALA A 87 7.50 -10.47 -5.38
CA ALA A 87 6.64 -11.63 -5.11
C ALA A 87 7.25 -12.71 -4.20
N THR A 88 8.55 -12.66 -3.87
CA THR A 88 9.15 -13.58 -2.89
C THR A 88 8.66 -13.26 -1.48
N CYS A 89 8.52 -11.98 -1.15
CA CYS A 89 8.07 -11.50 0.17
C CYS A 89 6.60 -11.05 0.17
N HIS A 90 6.05 -10.78 -1.01
CA HIS A 90 4.68 -10.32 -1.23
C HIS A 90 3.97 -11.26 -2.22
N ASP A 91 3.84 -12.52 -1.85
CA ASP A 91 3.31 -13.59 -2.69
C ASP A 91 1.77 -13.51 -2.73
N PRO A 92 1.14 -13.47 -3.92
CA PRO A 92 -0.31 -13.46 -4.04
C PRO A 92 -1.03 -14.57 -3.26
N ARG A 93 -0.40 -15.74 -3.10
CA ARG A 93 -0.98 -16.90 -2.37
C ARG A 93 -1.10 -16.66 -0.87
N PHE A 94 -0.39 -15.69 -0.33
CA PHE A 94 -0.44 -15.27 1.08
C PHE A 94 -1.03 -13.86 1.20
N ALA A 95 -2.06 -13.55 0.39
CA ALA A 95 -2.65 -12.22 0.33
C ALA A 95 -1.60 -11.10 0.16
N PHE A 96 -0.58 -11.38 -0.66
CA PHE A 96 0.55 -10.49 -0.92
C PHE A 96 1.44 -10.17 0.30
N THR A 97 1.55 -11.11 1.23
CA THR A 97 2.62 -11.23 2.25
C THR A 97 3.46 -12.48 1.97
N ASP A 98 4.23 -12.99 2.93
CA ASP A 98 4.98 -14.25 2.81
C ASP A 98 4.62 -15.31 3.86
N GLY A 99 3.66 -15.02 4.75
CA GLY A 99 3.27 -15.91 5.84
C GLY A 99 4.34 -16.14 6.91
N LYS A 100 5.37 -15.28 7.00
CA LYS A 100 6.49 -15.39 7.95
C LYS A 100 6.48 -14.25 8.97
N SER A 101 7.09 -14.49 10.14
CA SER A 101 7.27 -13.42 11.13
C SER A 101 8.14 -12.29 10.59
N VAL A 102 9.24 -12.65 9.95
CA VAL A 102 10.09 -11.71 9.19
C VAL A 102 10.50 -12.37 7.88
N SER A 103 10.61 -11.57 6.83
CA SER A 103 10.95 -12.06 5.50
C SER A 103 12.40 -12.51 5.38
N GLU A 104 12.63 -13.42 4.45
CA GLU A 104 13.97 -13.90 4.06
C GLU A 104 14.30 -13.37 2.67
N GLY A 105 15.37 -12.58 2.55
CA GLY A 105 15.88 -12.10 1.28
C GLY A 105 17.06 -12.94 0.77
N VAL A 106 17.97 -12.28 0.06
CA VAL A 106 19.11 -12.96 -0.60
C VAL A 106 19.97 -13.73 0.39
N GLY A 107 20.39 -14.93 -0.01
CA GLY A 107 21.15 -15.84 0.85
C GLY A 107 20.43 -16.27 2.14
N GLY A 108 19.09 -16.13 2.21
CA GLY A 108 18.29 -16.49 3.39
C GLY A 108 18.44 -15.52 4.56
N LYS A 109 18.99 -14.31 4.34
CA LYS A 109 19.09 -13.29 5.38
C LYS A 109 17.71 -12.85 5.85
N LYS A 110 17.52 -12.76 7.16
CA LYS A 110 16.25 -12.36 7.77
C LYS A 110 16.18 -10.85 7.96
N GLY A 111 15.07 -10.26 7.54
CA GLY A 111 14.70 -8.89 7.86
C GLY A 111 14.40 -8.70 9.34
N ALA A 112 14.12 -7.45 9.72
CA ALA A 112 13.74 -7.08 11.08
C ALA A 112 12.22 -6.91 11.26
N ARG A 113 11.44 -6.99 10.18
CA ARG A 113 10.00 -6.72 10.19
C ARG A 113 9.23 -7.74 9.35
N ASN A 114 7.97 -7.94 9.71
CA ASN A 114 6.99 -8.65 8.90
C ASN A 114 6.72 -7.88 7.59
N ALA A 115 6.57 -8.60 6.47
CA ALA A 115 6.20 -8.01 5.20
C ALA A 115 4.69 -7.68 5.18
N PRO A 116 4.29 -6.40 5.15
CA PRO A 116 2.89 -6.04 5.07
C PRO A 116 2.33 -6.40 3.68
N THR A 117 1.01 -6.54 3.57
CA THR A 117 0.38 -6.77 2.26
C THR A 117 0.56 -5.56 1.34
N VAL A 118 0.75 -5.80 0.03
CA VAL A 118 0.68 -4.75 -0.99
C VAL A 118 -0.75 -4.51 -1.52
N LEU A 119 -1.72 -5.33 -1.11
CA LEU A 119 -3.14 -5.09 -1.43
C LEU A 119 -3.57 -3.73 -0.87
N ASN A 120 -4.20 -2.92 -1.70
CA ASN A 120 -4.66 -1.57 -1.35
C ASN A 120 -3.54 -0.61 -0.87
N ALA A 121 -2.26 -0.96 -1.00
CA ALA A 121 -1.15 -0.15 -0.47
C ALA A 121 -1.03 1.24 -1.12
N MET A 122 -1.60 1.41 -2.32
CA MET A 122 -1.71 2.71 -2.98
C MET A 122 -2.49 3.76 -2.17
N PHE A 123 -3.33 3.33 -1.24
CA PHE A 123 -4.14 4.22 -0.41
C PHE A 123 -3.49 4.57 0.93
N ASN A 124 -2.32 3.99 1.25
CA ASN A 124 -1.54 4.45 2.40
C ASN A 124 -1.07 5.89 2.19
N GLU A 125 -1.18 6.73 3.22
CA GLU A 125 -0.59 8.09 3.19
C GLU A 125 0.94 8.08 3.11
N GLU A 126 1.56 7.12 3.80
CA GLU A 126 3.00 6.85 3.80
C GLU A 126 3.24 5.33 3.80
N GLN A 127 4.34 4.90 3.20
CA GLN A 127 4.69 3.49 3.03
C GLN A 127 5.69 3.01 4.09
N PHE A 128 5.79 1.69 4.24
CA PHE A 128 6.45 0.99 5.34
C PHE A 128 5.79 1.18 6.71
N TRP A 129 6.16 0.34 7.67
CA TRP A 129 5.69 0.39 9.05
C TRP A 129 6.00 1.71 9.77
N ASP A 130 7.10 2.38 9.42
CA ASP A 130 7.54 3.65 10.00
C ASP A 130 7.21 4.87 9.13
N GLY A 131 6.61 4.66 7.95
CA GLY A 131 6.19 5.76 7.08
C GLY A 131 7.32 6.55 6.43
N ARG A 132 8.51 5.96 6.30
CA ARG A 132 9.72 6.71 5.89
C ARG A 132 9.72 7.20 4.44
N VAL A 133 8.75 6.80 3.63
CA VAL A 133 8.54 7.31 2.26
C VAL A 133 7.06 7.53 2.00
N LYS A 134 6.73 8.40 1.05
CA LYS A 134 5.35 8.83 0.80
C LYS A 134 4.69 8.05 -0.32
N THR A 135 5.45 7.65 -1.33
CA THR A 135 4.89 7.06 -2.56
C THR A 135 5.29 5.61 -2.74
N LEU A 136 4.51 4.88 -3.54
CA LEU A 136 4.87 3.54 -3.99
C LEU A 136 6.17 3.57 -4.81
N GLU A 137 6.35 4.58 -5.66
CA GLU A 137 7.58 4.75 -6.43
C GLU A 137 8.81 4.85 -5.53
N GLU A 138 8.78 5.68 -4.49
CA GLU A 138 9.87 5.78 -3.51
C GLU A 138 10.06 4.48 -2.71
N GLN A 139 8.97 3.78 -2.39
CA GLN A 139 9.00 2.50 -1.68
C GLN A 139 9.74 1.44 -2.50
N VAL A 140 9.40 1.28 -3.79
CA VAL A 140 9.99 0.28 -4.70
C VAL A 140 11.51 0.39 -4.77
N LEU A 141 12.05 1.62 -4.65
CA LEU A 141 13.48 1.86 -4.74
C LEU A 141 14.28 1.26 -3.59
N GLN A 142 13.71 1.15 -2.39
CA GLN A 142 14.48 0.77 -1.20
C GLN A 142 14.80 -0.74 -1.13
N PRO A 143 13.83 -1.67 -1.34
CA PRO A 143 14.09 -3.11 -1.32
C PRO A 143 15.19 -3.54 -2.28
N LEU A 144 15.26 -2.90 -3.45
CA LEU A 144 16.23 -3.20 -4.51
C LEU A 144 17.67 -3.16 -3.98
N ILE A 145 18.00 -2.18 -3.14
CA ILE A 145 19.36 -1.95 -2.62
C ILE A 145 19.55 -2.35 -1.16
N ASN A 146 18.48 -2.78 -0.46
CA ASN A 146 18.59 -3.21 0.92
C ASN A 146 19.43 -4.52 0.98
N PRO A 147 20.55 -4.55 1.75
CA PRO A 147 21.49 -5.67 1.77
C PRO A 147 20.94 -6.98 2.38
N VAL A 148 19.77 -6.91 3.02
CA VAL A 148 19.05 -8.05 3.58
C VAL A 148 17.94 -8.54 2.65
N GLU A 149 17.40 -7.67 1.79
CA GLU A 149 16.29 -7.98 0.89
C GLU A 149 16.82 -8.39 -0.50
N MET A 150 16.92 -7.47 -1.47
CA MET A 150 17.36 -7.78 -2.85
C MET A 150 18.84 -7.46 -3.11
N ALA A 151 19.46 -6.66 -2.22
CA ALA A 151 20.90 -6.44 -2.09
C ALA A 151 21.67 -6.00 -3.35
N MET A 152 21.03 -5.31 -4.28
CA MET A 152 21.77 -4.68 -5.38
C MET A 152 22.71 -3.60 -4.84
N PRO A 153 23.93 -3.47 -5.38
CA PRO A 153 24.92 -2.53 -4.84
C PRO A 153 24.55 -1.06 -5.08
N SER A 154 23.72 -0.79 -6.09
CA SER A 154 23.20 0.55 -6.39
C SER A 154 21.98 0.45 -7.31
N HIS A 155 21.22 1.54 -7.43
CA HIS A 155 20.17 1.66 -8.44
C HIS A 155 20.70 1.58 -9.87
N ASP A 156 21.90 2.09 -10.13
CA ASP A 156 22.55 1.94 -11.45
C ASP A 156 22.81 0.48 -11.81
N ALA A 157 23.16 -0.36 -10.83
CA ALA A 157 23.33 -1.78 -11.06
C ALA A 157 22.00 -2.48 -11.39
N VAL A 158 20.88 -2.04 -10.81
CA VAL A 158 19.53 -2.50 -11.19
C VAL A 158 19.25 -2.15 -12.66
N VAL A 159 19.49 -0.89 -13.02
CA VAL A 159 19.31 -0.40 -14.40
C VAL A 159 20.17 -1.18 -15.38
N ALA A 160 21.43 -1.45 -15.04
CA ALA A 160 22.34 -2.25 -15.85
C ALA A 160 21.82 -3.69 -16.07
N LYS A 161 21.29 -4.34 -15.02
CA LYS A 161 20.67 -5.67 -15.15
C LYS A 161 19.47 -5.64 -16.09
N VAL A 162 18.56 -4.67 -15.95
CA VAL A 162 17.37 -4.57 -16.81
C VAL A 162 17.76 -4.26 -18.26
N ARG A 163 18.76 -3.39 -18.49
CA ARG A 163 19.31 -3.11 -19.83
C ARG A 163 19.95 -4.32 -20.49
N GLY A 164 20.50 -5.24 -19.69
CA GLY A 164 21.06 -6.51 -20.16
C GLY A 164 20.01 -7.51 -20.67
N ILE A 165 18.71 -7.22 -20.55
CA ILE A 165 17.61 -8.09 -20.95
C ILE A 165 16.89 -7.47 -22.16
N PRO A 166 17.13 -7.95 -23.40
CA PRO A 166 16.59 -7.32 -24.62
C PRO A 166 15.07 -7.18 -24.65
N GLU A 167 14.35 -8.11 -24.01
CA GLU A 167 12.90 -8.02 -23.87
C GLU A 167 12.47 -6.80 -23.08
N TYR A 168 13.10 -6.51 -21.94
CA TYR A 168 12.77 -5.33 -21.14
C TYR A 168 13.15 -4.05 -21.88
N VAL A 169 14.30 -3.97 -22.52
CA VAL A 169 14.69 -2.77 -23.31
C VAL A 169 13.60 -2.39 -24.31
N ARG A 170 13.09 -3.37 -25.07
CA ARG A 170 11.98 -3.15 -26.00
C ARG A 170 10.71 -2.67 -25.30
N ARG A 171 10.30 -3.34 -24.22
CA ARG A 171 9.07 -2.99 -23.49
C ARG A 171 9.13 -1.62 -22.81
N PHE A 172 10.30 -1.24 -22.28
CA PHE A 172 10.53 0.10 -21.77
C PHE A 172 10.45 1.15 -22.89
N GLN A 173 10.98 0.86 -24.09
CA GLN A 173 10.83 1.73 -25.25
C GLN A 173 9.37 1.91 -25.67
N GLU A 174 8.58 0.83 -25.67
CA GLU A 174 7.15 0.86 -25.99
C GLU A 174 6.35 1.67 -24.97
N VAL A 175 6.66 1.54 -23.67
CA VAL A 175 5.89 2.17 -22.59
C VAL A 175 6.27 3.62 -22.33
N PHE A 176 7.57 3.93 -22.34
CA PHE A 176 8.09 5.23 -21.90
C PHE A 176 8.68 6.07 -23.04
N GLY A 177 9.03 5.46 -24.17
CA GLY A 177 9.63 6.16 -25.32
C GLY A 177 10.96 6.84 -25.00
N GLY A 178 11.38 7.77 -25.86
CA GLY A 178 12.64 8.51 -25.69
C GLY A 178 13.90 7.68 -25.96
N PRO A 179 15.10 8.28 -25.81
CA PRO A 179 16.36 7.65 -26.21
C PRO A 179 16.90 6.63 -25.19
N ASN A 180 16.55 6.74 -23.90
CA ASN A 180 17.05 5.88 -22.82
C ASN A 180 15.93 5.56 -21.81
N PRO A 181 14.90 4.79 -22.19
CA PRO A 181 13.71 4.57 -21.35
C PRO A 181 13.96 3.70 -20.12
N VAL A 182 15.02 2.88 -20.11
CA VAL A 182 15.38 2.06 -18.95
C VAL A 182 16.13 2.93 -17.95
N THR A 183 15.38 3.50 -17.00
CA THR A 183 15.88 4.27 -15.86
C THR A 183 15.31 3.70 -14.56
N ILE A 184 15.90 4.05 -13.42
CA ILE A 184 15.40 3.56 -12.13
C ILE A 184 14.00 4.11 -11.83
N GLU A 185 13.73 5.36 -12.22
CA GLU A 185 12.42 6.00 -12.06
C GLU A 185 11.36 5.28 -12.88
N ASN A 186 11.66 4.89 -14.12
CA ASN A 186 10.71 4.17 -14.97
C ASN A 186 10.49 2.73 -14.48
N ILE A 187 11.49 2.08 -13.90
CA ILE A 187 11.33 0.77 -13.23
C ILE A 187 10.36 0.92 -12.05
N ALA A 188 10.59 1.89 -11.18
CA ALA A 188 9.71 2.16 -10.04
C ALA A 188 8.29 2.52 -10.48
N LYS A 189 8.14 3.39 -11.48
CA LYS A 189 6.85 3.79 -12.05
C LYS A 189 6.08 2.61 -12.65
N ALA A 190 6.76 1.68 -13.31
CA ALA A 190 6.12 0.48 -13.85
C ALA A 190 5.61 -0.42 -12.72
N ILE A 191 6.45 -0.77 -11.75
CA ILE A 191 6.06 -1.62 -10.61
C ILE A 191 4.92 -0.99 -9.81
N ALA A 192 5.03 0.30 -9.47
CA ALA A 192 3.98 1.02 -8.77
C ALA A 192 2.68 1.12 -9.57
N ALA A 193 2.72 1.15 -10.91
CA ALA A 193 1.51 1.07 -11.73
C ALA A 193 0.82 -0.30 -11.60
N PHE A 194 1.58 -1.39 -11.48
CA PHE A 194 1.00 -2.70 -11.19
C PHE A 194 0.39 -2.77 -9.79
N GLU A 195 1.09 -2.27 -8.77
CA GLU A 195 0.59 -2.26 -7.39
C GLU A 195 -0.72 -1.48 -7.23
N ARG A 196 -0.93 -0.40 -8.02
CA ARG A 196 -2.20 0.34 -8.08
C ARG A 196 -3.38 -0.45 -8.65
N THR A 197 -3.13 -1.64 -9.21
CA THR A 197 -4.18 -2.57 -9.66
C THR A 197 -4.51 -3.65 -8.64
N LEU A 198 -3.73 -3.75 -7.55
CA LEU A 198 -3.89 -4.72 -6.47
C LEU A 198 -4.95 -4.22 -5.48
N LEU A 199 -6.19 -4.20 -5.93
CA LEU A 199 -7.33 -3.74 -5.14
C LEU A 199 -8.04 -4.93 -4.49
N SER A 200 -8.28 -4.83 -3.18
CA SER A 200 -9.08 -5.80 -2.45
C SER A 200 -10.33 -5.14 -1.86
N GLY A 201 -11.48 -5.62 -2.33
CA GLY A 201 -12.81 -5.23 -1.89
C GLY A 201 -13.78 -6.37 -2.18
N ASP A 202 -15.08 -6.06 -2.20
CA ASP A 202 -16.16 -7.04 -2.34
C ASP A 202 -16.12 -8.13 -1.24
N SER A 203 -15.60 -7.78 -0.07
CA SER A 203 -15.65 -8.64 1.11
C SER A 203 -17.10 -8.81 1.61
N PRO A 204 -17.39 -9.86 2.41
CA PRO A 204 -18.65 -9.97 3.14
C PRO A 204 -19.07 -8.66 3.83
N PHE A 205 -18.13 -7.95 4.47
CA PHE A 205 -18.41 -6.68 5.10
C PHE A 205 -18.74 -5.55 4.11
N ASP A 206 -18.06 -5.48 2.96
CA ASP A 206 -18.38 -4.50 1.92
C ASP A 206 -19.82 -4.69 1.39
N ARG A 207 -20.22 -5.94 1.16
CA ARG A 207 -21.60 -6.29 0.76
C ARG A 207 -22.61 -5.94 1.85
N PHE A 208 -22.25 -6.13 3.13
CA PHE A 208 -23.08 -5.72 4.27
C PHE A 208 -23.30 -4.21 4.30
N MET A 209 -22.23 -3.43 4.16
CA MET A 209 -22.31 -1.97 4.10
C MET A 209 -23.06 -1.46 2.85
N ALA A 210 -23.06 -2.24 1.77
CA ALA A 210 -23.86 -1.97 0.57
C ALA A 210 -25.35 -2.36 0.70
N GLY A 211 -25.80 -2.78 1.88
CA GLY A 211 -27.21 -3.05 2.18
C GLY A 211 -27.64 -4.51 2.05
N ASN A 212 -26.71 -5.47 1.93
CA ASN A 212 -27.04 -6.89 2.06
C ASN A 212 -26.87 -7.34 3.52
N PRO A 213 -27.96 -7.40 4.33
CA PRO A 213 -27.86 -7.80 5.72
C PRO A 213 -27.25 -9.20 5.89
N ASN A 214 -27.54 -10.13 4.98
CA ASN A 214 -27.14 -11.52 5.13
C ASN A 214 -25.71 -11.79 4.64
N ALA A 215 -24.95 -10.75 4.27
CA ALA A 215 -23.59 -10.90 3.80
C ALA A 215 -22.61 -11.28 4.92
N ILE A 216 -22.90 -10.93 6.18
CA ILE A 216 -22.10 -11.30 7.35
C ILE A 216 -22.94 -12.07 8.38
N SER A 217 -22.27 -12.89 9.19
CA SER A 217 -22.91 -13.68 10.25
C SER A 217 -23.43 -12.80 11.40
N GLU A 218 -24.34 -13.33 12.21
CA GLU A 218 -24.80 -12.64 13.44
C GLU A 218 -23.65 -12.38 14.43
N ALA A 219 -22.66 -13.27 14.48
CA ALA A 219 -21.45 -13.08 15.28
C ALA A 219 -20.60 -11.92 14.75
N ALA A 220 -20.37 -11.82 13.42
CA ALA A 220 -19.69 -10.68 12.82
C ALA A 220 -20.41 -9.35 13.09
N ARG A 221 -21.75 -9.34 13.11
CA ARG A 221 -22.53 -8.13 13.45
C ARG A 221 -22.32 -7.68 14.89
N ARG A 222 -22.34 -8.61 15.85
CA ARG A 222 -21.99 -8.30 17.25
C ARG A 222 -20.55 -7.84 17.37
N GLY A 223 -19.63 -8.47 16.63
CA GLY A 223 -18.24 -8.07 16.53
C GLY A 223 -18.05 -6.65 16.03
N TRP A 224 -18.82 -6.23 15.02
CA TRP A 224 -18.81 -4.86 14.52
C TRP A 224 -19.26 -3.84 15.57
N GLU A 225 -20.31 -4.14 16.34
CA GLU A 225 -20.74 -3.26 17.43
C GLU A 225 -19.71 -3.19 18.56
N LEU A 226 -19.03 -4.29 18.87
CA LEU A 226 -17.90 -4.31 19.81
C LEU A 226 -16.73 -3.46 19.30
N PHE A 227 -16.35 -3.64 18.04
CA PHE A 227 -15.23 -2.95 17.39
C PHE A 227 -15.39 -1.42 17.45
N LYS A 228 -16.60 -0.92 17.22
CA LYS A 228 -16.92 0.51 17.31
C LYS A 228 -17.15 1.00 18.73
N GLY A 229 -17.59 0.11 19.61
CA GLY A 229 -18.04 0.43 20.97
C GLY A 229 -17.04 -0.03 22.02
N LYS A 230 -17.40 -1.09 22.75
CA LYS A 230 -16.68 -1.56 23.94
C LYS A 230 -15.19 -1.84 23.68
N ALA A 231 -14.85 -2.43 22.54
CA ALA A 231 -13.47 -2.79 22.20
C ALA A 231 -12.64 -1.60 21.70
N ARG A 232 -13.29 -0.49 21.32
CA ARG A 232 -12.66 0.79 20.93
C ARG A 232 -11.70 0.72 19.75
N CYS A 233 -11.66 -0.40 19.02
CA CYS A 233 -10.72 -0.63 17.92
C CYS A 233 -10.84 0.44 16.82
N ILE A 234 -12.06 0.95 16.59
CA ILE A 234 -12.32 1.98 15.57
C ILE A 234 -11.58 3.30 15.82
N THR A 235 -11.08 3.57 17.03
CA THR A 235 -10.38 4.82 17.34
C THR A 235 -9.08 4.99 16.54
N CYS A 236 -8.39 3.90 16.22
CA CYS A 236 -7.23 3.91 15.31
C CYS A 236 -7.57 3.22 13.99
N HIS A 237 -8.35 2.14 14.04
CA HIS A 237 -8.81 1.43 12.84
C HIS A 237 -10.10 2.03 12.29
N GLU A 238 -10.03 3.33 11.97
CA GLU A 238 -11.17 4.12 11.51
C GLU A 238 -11.79 3.57 10.22
N PHE A 239 -13.13 3.48 10.19
CA PHE A 239 -13.88 3.11 9.00
C PHE A 239 -14.77 4.26 8.55
N ASN A 240 -14.61 4.67 7.29
CA ASN A 240 -15.43 5.66 6.62
C ASN A 240 -15.70 5.18 5.18
N PRO A 241 -16.93 5.24 4.62
CA PRO A 241 -17.17 4.90 3.22
C PRO A 241 -16.24 5.60 2.21
N SER A 242 -15.75 6.81 2.51
CA SER A 242 -14.79 7.52 1.66
C SER A 242 -13.32 7.12 1.88
N SER A 243 -13.01 6.45 2.99
CA SER A 243 -11.69 5.85 3.29
C SER A 243 -11.90 4.51 4.01
N PRO A 244 -12.36 3.46 3.30
CA PRO A 244 -12.88 2.25 3.94
C PRO A 244 -11.77 1.23 4.22
N PHE A 245 -10.62 1.68 4.74
CA PHE A 245 -9.42 0.85 4.92
C PHE A 245 -9.16 0.41 6.36
N PHE A 246 -9.99 0.82 7.33
CA PHE A 246 -9.85 0.46 8.75
C PHE A 246 -8.51 0.91 9.33
N THR A 247 -8.18 2.17 9.10
CA THR A 247 -6.96 2.80 9.59
C THR A 247 -7.10 4.31 9.54
N ASP A 248 -6.51 4.99 10.52
CA ASP A 248 -6.32 6.43 10.56
C ASP A 248 -4.99 6.87 9.94
N PHE A 249 -4.19 5.92 9.46
CA PHE A 249 -2.83 6.10 8.92
C PHE A 249 -1.84 6.81 9.86
N LYS A 250 -2.16 6.93 11.15
CA LYS A 250 -1.30 7.54 12.16
C LYS A 250 -0.34 6.51 12.76
N TYR A 251 0.52 6.99 13.66
CA TYR A 251 1.57 6.21 14.29
C TYR A 251 1.28 6.06 15.77
N HIS A 252 1.18 4.82 16.24
CA HIS A 252 0.88 4.50 17.63
C HIS A 252 1.89 3.50 18.18
N ASN A 253 2.26 3.71 19.43
CA ASN A 253 3.03 2.75 20.19
C ASN A 253 2.05 1.92 21.02
N ILE A 254 1.99 0.63 20.72
CA ILE A 254 1.15 -0.33 21.44
C ILE A 254 1.98 -1.26 22.36
N GLY A 255 3.30 -1.12 22.36
CA GLY A 255 4.25 -1.89 23.17
C GLY A 255 4.74 -3.23 22.56
N ILE A 256 4.37 -3.57 21.32
CA ILE A 256 4.94 -4.73 20.61
C ILE A 256 6.45 -4.52 20.35
N GLY A 257 7.23 -5.61 20.38
CA GLY A 257 8.68 -5.61 20.15
C GLY A 257 9.55 -5.18 21.35
N MET A 258 8.94 -4.52 22.34
CA MET A 258 9.65 -3.94 23.48
C MET A 258 10.16 -4.96 24.50
N LYS A 259 9.43 -6.06 24.70
CA LYS A 259 9.85 -7.17 25.59
C LYS A 259 10.71 -8.20 24.89
N ALA A 260 10.62 -8.30 23.56
CA ALA A 260 11.37 -9.25 22.76
C ALA A 260 12.87 -8.89 22.67
N THR A 261 13.20 -7.63 22.94
CA THR A 261 14.57 -7.14 22.96
C THR A 261 14.93 -6.77 24.39
N GLN A 262 15.91 -7.46 24.98
CA GLN A 262 16.34 -7.22 26.37
C GLN A 262 16.87 -5.79 26.57
N ASN A 263 17.09 -5.06 25.48
CA ASN A 263 17.77 -3.79 25.40
C ASN A 263 16.90 -2.60 24.95
N PHE A 264 15.59 -2.76 24.71
CA PHE A 264 14.78 -1.64 24.18
C PHE A 264 14.71 -0.46 25.15
N GLU A 265 14.37 -0.71 26.41
CA GLU A 265 14.29 0.36 27.41
C GLU A 265 15.64 1.08 27.63
N PRO A 266 16.78 0.38 27.83
CA PRO A 266 18.10 1.02 27.83
C PRO A 266 18.39 1.84 26.56
N LEU A 267 18.08 1.31 25.38
CA LEU A 267 18.29 2.00 24.11
C LEU A 267 17.45 3.28 24.01
N VAL A 268 16.18 3.21 24.42
CA VAL A 268 15.29 4.39 24.48
C VAL A 268 15.85 5.44 25.42
N ARG A 269 16.28 5.07 26.63
CA ARG A 269 16.90 6.01 27.58
C ARG A 269 18.16 6.65 27.02
N GLN A 270 19.02 5.85 26.39
CA GLN A 270 20.24 6.34 25.72
C GLN A 270 19.89 7.36 24.63
N ILE A 271 18.92 7.04 23.77
CA ILE A 271 18.48 7.93 22.69
C ILE A 271 17.87 9.21 23.25
N GLN A 272 17.01 9.13 24.26
CA GLN A 272 16.41 10.30 24.90
C GLN A 272 17.48 11.23 25.49
N GLN A 273 18.49 10.66 26.15
CA GLN A 273 19.63 11.42 26.65
C GLN A 273 20.41 12.07 25.49
N MET A 274 20.68 11.35 24.40
CA MET A 274 21.35 11.91 23.22
C MET A 274 20.56 13.03 22.57
N VAL A 275 19.22 12.96 22.55
CA VAL A 275 18.36 14.05 22.07
C VAL A 275 18.46 15.26 22.99
N GLN A 276 18.37 15.07 24.30
CA GLN A 276 18.49 16.15 25.30
C GLN A 276 19.86 16.85 25.24
N GLU A 277 20.92 16.09 25.00
CA GLU A 277 22.29 16.60 24.85
C GLU A 277 22.60 17.13 23.44
N ASN A 278 21.64 17.09 22.50
CA ASN A 278 21.83 17.46 21.09
C ASN A 278 22.98 16.70 20.39
N ARG A 279 23.13 15.41 20.71
CA ARG A 279 24.19 14.49 20.23
C ARG A 279 23.70 13.44 19.23
N LEU A 280 22.41 13.42 18.91
CA LEU A 280 21.83 12.45 17.98
C LEU A 280 22.08 12.85 16.52
N THR A 281 23.33 12.74 16.06
CA THR A 281 23.70 12.95 14.65
C THR A 281 23.35 11.72 13.79
N LYS A 282 23.42 11.87 12.46
CA LYS A 282 23.25 10.74 11.54
C LYS A 282 24.27 9.63 11.79
N GLU A 283 25.53 9.99 12.01
CA GLU A 283 26.62 9.04 12.28
C GLU A 283 26.39 8.31 13.61
N ALA A 284 25.82 9.00 14.60
CA ALA A 284 25.43 8.37 15.85
C ALA A 284 24.33 7.33 15.66
N LEU A 285 23.33 7.61 14.82
CA LEU A 285 22.27 6.67 14.48
C LEU A 285 22.76 5.49 13.64
N ASP A 286 23.65 5.74 12.67
CA ASP A 286 24.25 4.68 11.86
C ASP A 286 25.05 3.70 12.72
N ARG A 287 25.73 4.19 13.77
CA ARG A 287 26.39 3.32 14.77
C ARG A 287 25.40 2.50 15.59
N LEU A 288 24.22 3.03 15.88
CA LEU A 288 23.17 2.33 16.63
C LEU A 288 22.38 1.35 15.75
N ALA A 289 22.48 1.42 14.42
CA ALA A 289 21.74 0.57 13.50
C ALA A 289 22.05 -0.93 13.64
N LEU A 290 23.21 -1.26 14.23
CA LEU A 290 23.62 -2.64 14.53
C LEU A 290 23.17 -3.12 15.91
N THR A 291 22.58 -2.26 16.73
CA THR A 291 22.11 -2.59 18.07
C THR A 291 20.79 -3.33 18.00
N GLU A 292 20.65 -4.37 18.82
CA GLU A 292 19.37 -5.08 19.01
C GLU A 292 18.25 -4.11 19.42
N GLY A 293 17.08 -4.23 18.78
CA GLY A 293 15.94 -3.35 19.05
C GLY A 293 15.98 -2.01 18.30
N PHE A 294 17.00 -1.74 17.47
CA PHE A 294 17.02 -0.52 16.67
C PHE A 294 15.81 -0.40 15.72
N SER A 295 15.36 -1.52 15.14
CA SER A 295 14.15 -1.56 14.28
C SER A 295 12.88 -1.14 15.02
N GLU A 296 12.85 -1.38 16.32
CA GLU A 296 11.71 -1.12 17.22
C GLU A 296 11.56 0.36 17.55
N LEU A 297 12.54 1.21 17.18
CA LEU A 297 12.41 2.66 17.33
C LEU A 297 11.30 3.23 16.43
N GLY A 298 10.92 2.51 15.36
CA GLY A 298 9.76 2.83 14.54
C GLY A 298 9.82 4.23 13.92
N ARG A 299 8.72 4.98 14.04
CA ARG A 299 8.54 6.33 13.49
C ARG A 299 9.59 7.34 13.97
N PHE A 300 10.15 7.15 15.16
CA PHE A 300 11.29 7.94 15.64
C PHE A 300 12.47 7.97 14.66
N LEU A 301 12.71 6.88 13.93
CA LEU A 301 13.78 6.81 12.92
C LEU A 301 13.57 7.80 11.77
N VAL A 302 12.34 8.30 11.59
CA VAL A 302 11.96 9.28 10.58
C VAL A 302 11.92 10.68 11.19
N THR A 303 11.18 10.86 12.29
CA THR A 303 10.84 12.18 12.81
C THR A 303 11.85 12.74 13.81
N ARG A 304 12.63 11.87 14.46
CA ARG A 304 13.51 12.18 15.60
C ARG A 304 12.79 12.79 16.81
N GLN A 305 11.47 12.69 16.88
CA GLN A 305 10.68 13.23 17.99
C GLN A 305 10.53 12.16 19.08
N PRO A 306 10.92 12.41 20.35
CA PRO A 306 10.85 11.41 21.41
C PRO A 306 9.46 10.78 21.63
N LYS A 307 8.38 11.49 21.31
CA LYS A 307 7.02 10.93 21.40
C LYS A 307 6.74 9.78 20.42
N ASP A 308 7.50 9.70 19.32
CA ASP A 308 7.33 8.71 18.25
C ASP A 308 8.17 7.44 18.48
N LEU A 309 8.85 7.33 19.62
CA LEU A 309 9.62 6.14 20.00
C LEU A 309 8.70 4.92 20.13
N GLY A 310 8.98 3.88 19.35
CA GLY A 310 8.17 2.67 19.34
C GLY A 310 6.84 2.80 18.61
N ALA A 311 6.59 3.94 17.95
CA ALA A 311 5.35 4.15 17.23
C ALA A 311 5.42 3.60 15.80
N PHE A 312 4.38 2.90 15.39
CA PHE A 312 4.25 2.32 14.05
C PHE A 312 2.90 2.67 13.44
N LYS A 313 2.86 2.68 12.10
CA LYS A 313 1.66 3.00 11.33
C LYS A 313 0.53 2.04 11.69
N THR A 314 -0.66 2.56 11.97
CA THR A 314 -1.89 1.76 12.02
C THR A 314 -2.08 1.08 10.67
N SER A 315 -1.96 -0.24 10.62
CA SER A 315 -2.12 -0.96 9.35
C SER A 315 -3.60 -1.10 8.97
N PRO A 316 -3.96 -0.95 7.68
CA PRO A 316 -5.28 -1.33 7.19
C PRO A 316 -5.67 -2.75 7.60
N LEU A 317 -6.95 -3.00 7.91
CA LEU A 317 -7.44 -4.33 8.33
C LEU A 317 -8.11 -5.15 7.22
N ARG A 318 -8.16 -4.65 5.99
CA ARG A 318 -8.66 -5.45 4.86
C ARG A 318 -7.78 -6.70 4.70
N ASP A 319 -8.43 -7.85 4.47
CA ASP A 319 -7.78 -9.16 4.30
C ASP A 319 -6.97 -9.69 5.49
N ILE A 320 -7.19 -9.14 6.69
CA ILE A 320 -6.43 -9.48 7.91
C ILE A 320 -6.52 -10.98 8.29
N GLU A 321 -7.53 -11.71 7.82
CA GLU A 321 -7.63 -13.16 8.01
C GLU A 321 -6.43 -13.92 7.40
N LEU A 322 -5.87 -13.41 6.31
CA LEU A 322 -4.91 -14.13 5.45
C LEU A 322 -3.48 -13.57 5.51
N THR A 323 -3.23 -12.58 6.36
CA THR A 323 -1.94 -11.87 6.44
C THR A 323 -1.15 -12.18 7.70
N ALA A 324 -1.50 -13.25 8.42
CA ALA A 324 -0.74 -13.73 9.57
C ALA A 324 0.72 -14.09 9.17
N PRO A 325 1.68 -14.03 10.13
CA PRO A 325 1.53 -13.51 11.49
C PRO A 325 1.44 -11.98 11.52
N TYR A 326 1.03 -11.45 12.66
CA TYR A 326 0.61 -10.07 12.86
C TYR A 326 1.64 -9.22 13.59
N MET A 327 1.41 -7.90 13.54
CA MET A 327 2.27 -6.83 14.03
C MET A 327 3.50 -6.59 13.14
N HIS A 328 4.23 -5.51 13.40
CA HIS A 328 5.38 -5.12 12.58
C HIS A 328 6.55 -6.11 12.67
N ASP A 329 6.60 -6.92 13.72
CA ASP A 329 7.63 -7.94 13.97
C ASP A 329 7.13 -9.38 13.73
N GLY A 330 5.84 -9.55 13.39
CA GLY A 330 5.23 -10.86 13.17
C GLY A 330 5.21 -11.75 14.41
N SER A 331 5.18 -11.16 15.60
CA SER A 331 5.25 -11.87 16.90
C SER A 331 3.95 -12.59 17.27
N LEU A 332 2.79 -12.11 16.82
CA LEU A 332 1.49 -12.70 17.14
C LEU A 332 0.99 -13.57 15.97
N LYS A 333 0.64 -14.82 16.21
CA LYS A 333 0.36 -15.80 15.15
C LYS A 333 -1.09 -15.85 14.73
N THR A 334 -2.01 -15.44 15.59
CA THR A 334 -3.46 -15.58 15.38
C THR A 334 -4.19 -14.29 15.70
N LEU A 335 -5.35 -14.08 15.05
CA LEU A 335 -6.24 -12.95 15.39
C LEU A 335 -6.65 -12.98 16.87
N ARG A 336 -6.80 -14.18 17.45
CA ARG A 336 -7.07 -14.34 18.89
C ARG A 336 -5.96 -13.73 19.73
N GLU A 337 -4.70 -14.04 19.44
CA GLU A 337 -3.54 -13.46 20.15
C GLU A 337 -3.50 -11.94 20.02
N VAL A 338 -3.85 -11.39 18.84
CA VAL A 338 -3.97 -9.94 18.62
C VAL A 338 -5.06 -9.34 19.51
N ILE A 339 -6.26 -9.94 19.52
CA ILE A 339 -7.38 -9.47 20.34
C ILE A 339 -7.03 -9.54 21.83
N ASP A 340 -6.41 -10.63 22.29
CA ASP A 340 -5.97 -10.78 23.68
C ASP A 340 -4.89 -9.77 24.05
N PHE A 341 -4.00 -9.43 23.12
CA PHE A 341 -2.99 -8.39 23.30
C PHE A 341 -3.62 -7.00 23.53
N TYR A 342 -4.65 -6.65 22.77
CA TYR A 342 -5.37 -5.39 23.00
C TYR A 342 -6.25 -5.45 24.25
N ASP A 343 -6.88 -6.59 24.56
CA ASP A 343 -7.74 -6.76 25.73
C ASP A 343 -6.98 -6.52 27.05
N LYS A 344 -5.69 -6.91 27.12
CA LYS A 344 -4.82 -6.62 28.28
C LYS A 344 -4.32 -5.17 28.36
N GLY A 345 -4.56 -4.36 27.32
CA GLY A 345 -4.06 -2.98 27.24
C GLY A 345 -2.62 -2.86 26.72
N GLY A 346 -2.25 -3.69 25.74
CA GLY A 346 -0.92 -3.64 25.12
C GLY A 346 0.22 -4.00 26.07
N GLU A 347 1.42 -3.47 25.84
CA GLU A 347 2.55 -3.59 26.78
C GLU A 347 2.97 -2.23 27.36
N PRO A 348 2.83 -2.03 28.69
CA PRO A 348 3.16 -0.77 29.34
C PRO A 348 4.59 -0.30 29.06
N ASN A 349 4.71 0.95 28.63
CA ASN A 349 5.99 1.64 28.42
C ASN A 349 5.79 3.18 28.46
N PRO A 350 6.85 3.98 28.63
CA PRO A 350 6.73 5.46 28.75
C PRO A 350 6.12 6.16 27.54
N ASN A 351 6.12 5.51 26.37
CA ASN A 351 5.63 6.04 25.11
C ASN A 351 4.33 5.37 24.65
N LEU A 352 3.71 4.50 25.48
CA LEU A 352 2.47 3.81 25.13
C LEU A 352 1.37 4.83 24.79
N ASP A 353 0.66 4.58 23.70
CA ASP A 353 -0.45 5.43 23.29
C ASP A 353 -1.57 5.40 24.35
N GLY A 354 -2.07 6.59 24.75
CA GLY A 354 -3.07 6.73 25.80
C GLY A 354 -4.43 6.09 25.48
N GLY A 355 -4.70 5.76 24.21
CA GLY A 355 -5.88 5.00 23.79
C GLY A 355 -5.79 3.51 24.11
N ILE A 356 -4.60 2.99 24.40
CA ILE A 356 -4.35 1.57 24.68
C ILE A 356 -4.58 1.30 26.17
N VAL A 357 -5.74 0.70 26.46
CA VAL A 357 -6.22 0.41 27.81
C VAL A 357 -6.82 -0.99 27.87
N LYS A 358 -6.91 -1.55 29.08
CA LYS A 358 -7.56 -2.85 29.31
C LYS A 358 -9.05 -2.78 28.91
N LEU A 359 -9.52 -3.74 28.11
CA LEU A 359 -10.88 -3.73 27.55
C LEU A 359 -11.87 -4.60 28.34
N ASN A 360 -11.38 -5.61 29.07
CA ASN A 360 -12.19 -6.57 29.84
C ASN A 360 -13.27 -7.24 28.98
N LEU A 361 -12.85 -7.76 27.83
CA LEU A 361 -13.68 -8.52 26.91
C LEU A 361 -13.91 -9.94 27.45
N THR A 362 -15.14 -10.42 27.34
CA THR A 362 -15.48 -11.83 27.55
C THR A 362 -15.03 -12.68 26.38
N GLU A 363 -14.90 -13.99 26.58
CA GLU A 363 -14.52 -14.93 25.51
C GLU A 363 -15.50 -14.90 24.32
N GLN A 364 -16.80 -14.66 24.57
CA GLN A 364 -17.77 -14.51 23.49
C GLN A 364 -17.56 -13.23 22.69
N GLU A 365 -17.29 -12.09 23.35
CA GLU A 365 -17.03 -10.82 22.67
C GLU A 365 -15.76 -10.90 21.81
N LYS A 366 -14.75 -11.56 22.36
CA LYS A 366 -13.51 -11.91 21.69
C LYS A 366 -13.74 -12.78 20.45
N ALA A 367 -14.63 -13.78 20.52
CA ALA A 367 -15.02 -14.61 19.37
C ALA A 367 -15.78 -13.81 18.29
N ASP A 368 -16.72 -12.95 18.72
CA ASP A 368 -17.50 -12.10 17.82
C ASP A 368 -16.60 -11.10 17.07
N LEU A 369 -15.62 -10.48 17.74
CA LEU A 369 -14.62 -9.62 17.10
C LEU A 369 -13.79 -10.35 16.04
N GLU A 370 -13.35 -11.57 16.33
CA GLU A 370 -12.59 -12.37 15.38
C GLU A 370 -13.40 -12.67 14.10
N GLU A 371 -14.68 -13.01 14.27
CA GLU A 371 -15.60 -13.26 13.17
C GLU A 371 -15.87 -11.98 12.34
N PHE A 372 -15.94 -10.83 13.00
CA PHE A 372 -15.99 -9.54 12.31
C PHE A 372 -14.72 -9.29 11.47
N LEU A 373 -13.52 -9.50 12.02
CA LEU A 373 -12.27 -9.29 11.29
C LEU A 373 -12.15 -10.22 10.07
N LYS A 374 -12.61 -11.47 10.17
CA LYS A 374 -12.70 -12.40 9.02
C LYS A 374 -13.62 -11.89 7.92
N SER A 375 -14.70 -11.19 8.28
CA SER A 375 -15.63 -10.60 7.30
C SER A 375 -15.01 -9.50 6.43
N LEU A 376 -13.84 -8.96 6.80
CA LEU A 376 -13.10 -7.93 6.06
C LEU A 376 -12.23 -8.50 4.92
N THR A 377 -12.22 -9.82 4.73
CA THR A 377 -11.40 -10.48 3.72
C THR A 377 -12.18 -10.72 2.44
N SER A 378 -11.60 -10.30 1.32
CA SER A 378 -12.21 -10.43 -0.01
C SER A 378 -12.30 -11.89 -0.45
N ASP A 379 -13.43 -12.25 -1.07
CA ASP A 379 -13.57 -13.58 -1.69
C ASP A 379 -12.58 -13.77 -2.84
N TRP A 380 -12.20 -12.71 -3.55
CA TRP A 380 -11.17 -12.80 -4.58
C TRP A 380 -9.83 -13.19 -3.97
N VAL A 381 -9.42 -12.53 -2.87
CA VAL A 381 -8.15 -12.84 -2.18
C VAL A 381 -8.17 -14.27 -1.62
N ARG A 382 -9.29 -14.72 -1.03
CA ARG A 382 -9.45 -16.13 -0.59
C ARG A 382 -9.22 -17.11 -1.74
N ARG A 383 -9.78 -16.83 -2.92
CA ARG A 383 -9.62 -17.69 -4.10
C ARG A 383 -8.20 -17.70 -4.64
N VAL A 384 -7.50 -16.56 -4.63
CA VAL A 384 -6.07 -16.50 -4.96
C VAL A 384 -5.25 -17.33 -3.96
N ALA A 385 -5.50 -17.17 -2.66
CA ALA A 385 -4.81 -17.91 -1.60
C ALA A 385 -5.02 -19.43 -1.71
N ARG A 386 -6.22 -19.87 -2.11
CA ARG A 386 -6.53 -21.29 -2.40
C ARG A 386 -5.99 -21.79 -3.75
N GLY A 387 -5.34 -20.93 -4.55
CA GLY A 387 -4.78 -21.27 -5.85
C GLY A 387 -5.81 -21.46 -6.96
N GLU A 388 -7.06 -21.02 -6.75
CA GLU A 388 -8.12 -21.05 -7.77
C GLU A 388 -7.91 -19.98 -8.85
N ILE A 389 -7.21 -18.90 -8.51
CA ILE A 389 -6.81 -17.82 -9.41
C ILE A 389 -5.28 -17.75 -9.39
N LYS A 390 -4.65 -17.76 -10.57
CA LYS A 390 -3.18 -17.72 -10.71
C LYS A 390 -2.72 -16.35 -11.21
N LEU A 391 -2.00 -15.64 -10.34
CA LEU A 391 -1.27 -14.43 -10.68
C LEU A 391 0.21 -14.79 -10.89
N ALA A 392 0.75 -14.46 -12.06
CA ALA A 392 2.13 -14.77 -12.44
C ALA A 392 2.66 -13.77 -13.49
N ALA A 393 3.96 -13.83 -13.79
CA ALA A 393 4.51 -13.12 -14.94
C ALA A 393 3.92 -13.64 -16.26
N GLY A 394 3.87 -12.77 -17.28
CA GLY A 394 3.57 -13.14 -18.66
C GLY A 394 2.10 -12.95 -19.11
N PRO A 395 1.84 -13.04 -20.43
CA PRO A 395 0.61 -12.56 -21.06
C PRO A 395 -0.64 -13.41 -20.78
N THR A 396 -0.47 -14.64 -20.27
CA THR A 396 -1.57 -15.57 -19.97
C THR A 396 -2.03 -15.53 -18.51
N SER A 397 -1.41 -14.69 -17.67
CA SER A 397 -1.82 -14.54 -16.27
C SER A 397 -3.11 -13.72 -16.16
N GLU A 398 -3.98 -14.08 -15.22
CA GLU A 398 -5.20 -13.31 -14.95
C GLU A 398 -4.82 -11.94 -14.36
N ASN A 399 -5.57 -10.90 -14.73
CA ASN A 399 -5.41 -9.60 -14.09
C ASN A 399 -5.88 -9.68 -12.63
N PRO A 400 -5.24 -8.93 -11.71
CA PRO A 400 -5.53 -8.98 -10.27
C PRO A 400 -6.92 -8.45 -9.89
N THR A 401 -7.68 -7.88 -10.83
CA THR A 401 -9.08 -7.50 -10.58
C THR A 401 -9.99 -8.40 -11.41
N PRO A 402 -11.06 -8.98 -10.81
CA PRO A 402 -12.01 -9.78 -11.55
C PRO A 402 -12.56 -8.93 -12.69
N ARG A 403 -12.43 -9.38 -13.94
CA ARG A 403 -13.29 -8.89 -15.01
C ARG A 403 -14.65 -9.55 -14.76
N LEU A 404 -15.68 -8.80 -14.41
CA LEU A 404 -17.05 -9.32 -14.48
C LEU A 404 -17.22 -9.91 -15.87
N ALA A 405 -17.56 -11.20 -15.93
CA ALA A 405 -18.00 -11.81 -17.18
C ALA A 405 -19.06 -10.89 -17.76
N ARG A 406 -18.89 -10.43 -19.02
CA ARG A 406 -19.90 -9.62 -19.71
C ARG A 406 -21.23 -10.35 -19.53
N GLY A 407 -22.13 -9.75 -18.75
CA GLY A 407 -23.34 -10.42 -18.30
C GLY A 407 -24.05 -11.07 -19.48
N SER A 408 -24.35 -12.37 -19.35
CA SER A 408 -25.39 -13.00 -20.14
C SER A 408 -26.63 -12.13 -19.98
N ARG A 409 -27.12 -11.57 -21.09
CA ARG A 409 -28.38 -10.83 -21.14
C ARG A 409 -29.45 -11.63 -20.41
N SER A 410 -29.90 -11.16 -19.25
CA SER A 410 -31.11 -11.72 -18.68
C SER A 410 -32.26 -11.35 -19.61
N ALA A 411 -32.92 -12.38 -20.13
CA ALA A 411 -34.15 -12.23 -20.86
C ALA A 411 -35.17 -11.59 -19.92
N ARG A 412 -35.69 -10.42 -20.31
CA ARG A 412 -36.92 -9.89 -19.76
C ARG A 412 -38.04 -10.90 -20.03
N ARG A 413 -38.74 -11.31 -18.99
CA ARG A 413 -40.15 -11.67 -19.04
C ARG A 413 -40.86 -10.93 -17.92
#